data_AF-A0A821WVA1-F1
#
_entry.id   AF-A0A821WVA1-F1
#
_cell.length_a   1.000
_cell.length_b   1.000
_cell.length_c   1.000
_cell.angle_alpha   90.00
_cell.angle_beta   90.00
_cell.angle_gamma   90.00
#
_symmetry.space_group_name_H-M   'P 1'
#
loop_
_entity.id
_entity.type
_entity.pdbx_description
1 polymer ?
#
loop_
_entity_poly.entity_id
_entity_poly.type
_entity_poly.pdbx_seq_one_letter_code
_entity_poly.pdbx_strand_id
1 'polypeptide(L)' 'LLLPARQFQVTSCLDSGNGLHIVQLKEIKPQYDLLEPVPVSNSSVQPKKNTPIAVAMGGQFAAMQLQPQTKSK' A
#
# COMPACT_ATOMS: atom_id res chain seq x y z
N LEU A 1 -18.29 6.56 18.16
CA LEU A 1 -17.93 6.63 16.73
C LEU A 1 -18.24 5.29 16.09
N LEU A 2 -18.82 5.29 14.89
CA LEU A 2 -19.10 4.06 14.14
C LEU A 2 -17.89 3.68 13.30
N LEU A 3 -17.61 2.38 13.19
CA LEU A 3 -16.60 1.88 12.27
C LEU A 3 -17.07 2.06 10.81
N PRO A 4 -16.15 2.31 9.87
CA PRO A 4 -16.48 2.39 8.45
C PRO A 4 -17.22 1.14 7.96
N ALA A 5 -18.10 1.36 6.97
CA ALA A 5 -18.83 0.32 6.25
C ALA A 5 -19.74 -0.60 7.08
N ARG A 6 -20.20 -0.13 8.25
CA ARG A 6 -21.40 -0.67 8.90
C ARG A 6 -22.64 -0.40 8.03
N GLN A 7 -23.51 -1.40 7.93
CA GLN A 7 -24.75 -1.30 7.16
C GLN A 7 -25.95 -1.23 8.10
N PHE A 8 -26.93 -0.41 7.72
CA PHE A 8 -28.16 -0.22 8.47
C PHE A 8 -29.36 -0.31 7.54
N GLN A 9 -30.43 -0.93 8.02
CA GLN A 9 -31.74 -0.90 7.39
C GLN A 9 -32.57 0.20 8.04
N VAL A 10 -33.23 1.02 7.22
CA VAL A 10 -34.24 1.98 7.72
C VAL A 10 -35.49 1.20 8.09
N THR A 11 -35.89 1.26 9.36
CA THR A 11 -37.10 0.58 9.83
C THR A 11 -38.30 1.52 9.94
N SER A 12 -38.06 2.80 10.20
CA SER A 12 -39.12 3.82 10.22
C SER A 12 -38.55 5.22 9.97
N CYS A 13 -39.40 6.10 9.47
CA CYS A 13 -39.13 7.53 9.35
C CYS A 13 -40.32 8.29 9.92
N LEU A 14 -40.07 9.21 10.84
CA LEU A 14 -41.07 10.07 11.45
C LEU A 14 -40.76 11.52 11.12
N ASP A 15 -41.71 12.23 10.53
CA ASP A 15 -41.66 13.68 10.40
C ASP A 15 -42.08 14.33 11.72
N SER A 16 -41.18 15.12 12.30
CA SER A 16 -41.43 15.85 13.55
C SER A 16 -41.87 17.30 13.31
N GLY A 17 -42.06 17.69 12.04
CA GLY A 17 -42.33 19.07 11.62
C GLY A 17 -41.06 19.92 11.55
N ASN A 18 -41.20 21.15 11.05
CA ASN A 18 -40.09 22.12 10.91
C ASN A 18 -38.88 21.58 10.10
N GLY A 19 -39.11 20.65 9.18
CA GLY A 19 -38.06 20.00 8.40
C GLY A 19 -37.20 19.00 9.19
N LEU A 20 -37.62 18.62 10.40
CA LEU A 20 -36.93 17.63 11.22
C LEU A 20 -37.51 16.23 10.97
N HIS A 21 -36.64 15.29 10.60
CA HIS A 21 -36.99 13.89 10.45
C HIS A 21 -36.22 13.03 11.44
N ILE A 22 -36.94 12.13 12.12
CA ILE A 22 -36.35 11.08 12.95
C ILE A 22 -36.33 9.79 12.14
N VAL A 23 -35.15 9.24 11.91
CA VAL A 23 -34.97 7.99 11.16
C VAL A 23 -34.55 6.90 12.14
N GLN A 24 -35.33 5.83 12.20
CA GLN A 24 -34.98 4.65 12.98
C GLN A 24 -34.18 3.69 12.12
N LEU A 25 -33.02 3.29 12.63
CA LEU A 25 -32.08 2.42 11.95
C LEU A 25 -31.91 1.12 12.73
N LYS A 26 -31.87 -0.01 12.01
CA LYS A 26 -31.48 -1.32 12.53
C LYS A 26 -30.16 -1.73 11.90
N GLU A 27 -29.15 -2.03 12.70
CA GLU A 27 -27.89 -2.55 12.20
C GLU A 27 -28.10 -3.94 11.57
N ILE A 28 -27.51 -4.15 10.40
CA ILE A 28 -27.58 -5.42 9.68
C ILE A 28 -26.18 -5.93 9.38
N LYS A 29 -26.06 -7.26 9.26
CA LYS A 29 -24.83 -7.88 8.80
C LYS A 29 -24.66 -7.55 7.30
N PRO A 30 -23.55 -6.94 6.89
CA PRO A 30 -23.29 -6.71 5.47
C PRO A 30 -23.24 -8.04 4.71
N GLN A 31 -23.69 -8.02 3.46
CA GLN A 31 -23.73 -9.22 2.61
C GLN A 31 -22.32 -9.76 2.29
N TYR A 32 -21.32 -8.88 2.31
CA TYR A 32 -19.93 -9.20 2.05
C TYR A 32 -19.08 -8.71 3.22
N ASP A 33 -18.12 -9.52 3.63
CA ASP A 33 -17.14 -9.11 4.63
C ASP A 33 -16.25 -8.01 4.04
N LEU A 34 -15.90 -7.04 4.89
CA LEU A 34 -14.96 -5.99 4.50
C LEU A 34 -13.61 -6.63 4.23
N LEU A 35 -13.03 -6.29 3.08
CA LEU A 35 -11.65 -6.67 2.77
C LEU A 35 -10.75 -6.19 3.91
N GLU A 36 -9.81 -7.04 4.32
CA GLU A 36 -8.83 -6.65 5.32
C GLU A 36 -8.11 -5.38 4.85
N PRO A 37 -7.92 -4.38 5.74
CA PRO A 37 -7.19 -3.17 5.39
C PRO A 37 -5.81 -3.55 4.83
N VAL A 38 -5.55 -3.17 3.58
CA VAL A 38 -4.25 -3.45 2.94
C VAL A 38 -3.17 -2.77 3.80
N PRO A 39 -2.16 -3.51 4.30
CA PRO A 39 -1.10 -2.91 5.07
C PRO A 39 -0.36 -1.89 4.21
N VAL A 40 -0.47 -0.61 4.57
CA VAL A 40 0.37 0.43 3.98
C VAL A 40 1.79 0.16 4.44
N SER A 41 2.64 -0.28 3.51
CA SER A 41 4.07 -0.40 3.76
C SER A 41 4.58 1.00 4.12
N ASN A 42 4.94 1.21 5.39
CA ASN A 42 5.70 2.36 5.84
C ASN A 42 7.02 2.33 5.08
N SER A 43 7.08 2.94 3.90
CA SER A 43 8.33 3.18 3.20
C SER A 43 9.06 4.23 4.03
N SER A 44 9.83 3.75 5.00
CA SER A 44 10.88 4.50 5.63
C SER A 44 11.84 4.90 4.51
N VAL A 45 11.67 6.13 4.02
CA VAL A 45 12.60 6.77 3.12
C VAL A 45 13.88 6.98 3.92
N GLN A 46 14.73 5.96 3.96
CA GLN A 46 16.08 6.14 4.45
C GLN A 46 16.82 7.03 3.45
N PRO A 47 17.46 8.13 3.90
CA PRO A 47 18.24 8.97 3.01
C PRO A 47 19.44 8.14 2.52
N LYS A 48 19.47 7.84 1.21
CA LYS A 48 20.65 7.27 0.55
C LYS A 48 21.83 8.18 0.85
N LYS A 49 22.84 7.67 1.57
CA LYS A 49 24.15 8.33 1.68
C LYS A 49 24.72 8.48 0.28
N ASN A 50 24.82 9.72 -0.19
CA ASN A 50 25.45 10.08 -1.45
C ASN A 50 26.89 9.53 -1.49
N THR A 51 27.14 8.58 -2.37
CA THR A 51 28.49 8.16 -2.74
C THR A 51 28.97 9.12 -3.85
N PRO A 52 30.14 9.74 -3.76
CA PRO A 52 30.63 10.63 -4.81
C PRO A 52 30.90 9.83 -6.09
N ILE A 53 30.31 10.29 -7.19
CA ILE A 53 30.49 9.73 -8.52
C ILE A 53 31.92 10.05 -8.98
N ALA A 54 32.81 9.06 -8.98
CA ALA A 54 34.09 9.16 -9.67
C ALA A 54 33.86 8.94 -11.17
N VAL A 55 33.99 10.00 -11.96
CA VAL A 55 33.93 9.95 -13.43
C VAL A 55 35.27 9.40 -13.95
N ALA A 56 35.30 8.14 -14.34
CA ALA A 56 36.42 7.56 -15.08
C ALA A 56 36.26 7.87 -16.58
N MET A 57 36.94 8.92 -17.05
CA MET A 57 37.19 9.15 -18.48
C MET A 57 38.09 8.03 -19.03
N GLY A 58 37.70 7.47 -20.16
CA GLY A 58 38.24 6.24 -20.71
C GLY A 58 39.68 6.29 -21.21
N GLY A 59 40.21 5.08 -21.42
CA GLY A 59 41.42 4.81 -22.18
C GLY A 59 41.51 3.32 -22.46
N GLN A 60 41.29 2.93 -23.71
CA GLN A 60 41.48 1.56 -24.21
C GLN A 60 42.98 1.26 -24.27
N PHE A 61 43.44 0.13 -23.71
CA PHE A 61 44.62 -0.58 -24.17
C PHE A 61 44.40 -2.09 -24.08
N ALA A 62 44.63 -2.76 -25.19
CA ALA A 62 44.53 -4.20 -25.38
C ALA A 62 45.76 -4.94 -24.80
N ALA A 63 45.58 -6.17 -24.32
CA ALA A 63 46.51 -7.28 -24.55
C ALA A 63 45.91 -8.62 -24.10
N MET A 64 46.21 -9.64 -24.90
CA MET A 64 45.85 -11.05 -24.81
C MET A 64 46.46 -11.74 -23.58
N GLN A 65 45.77 -12.72 -22.97
CA GLN A 65 46.12 -14.16 -23.05
C GLN A 65 45.47 -15.03 -21.95
N LEU A 66 44.92 -16.16 -22.44
CA LEU A 66 44.89 -17.53 -21.91
C LEU A 66 44.02 -17.86 -20.68
N GLN A 67 42.90 -18.55 -20.96
CA GLN A 67 42.29 -19.54 -20.07
C GLN A 67 43.26 -20.73 -19.86
N PRO A 68 43.13 -21.52 -18.78
CA PRO A 68 42.24 -22.68 -18.89
C PRO A 68 41.34 -22.92 -17.67
N GLN A 69 40.20 -23.52 -17.97
CA GLN A 69 39.34 -24.24 -17.04
C GLN A 69 40.10 -25.33 -16.27
N THR A 70 39.78 -25.55 -15.00
CA THR A 70 39.63 -26.91 -14.45
C THR A 70 38.73 -26.94 -13.22
N LYS A 71 37.83 -27.94 -13.26
CA LYS A 71 36.87 -28.43 -12.28
C LYS A 71 37.59 -29.23 -11.16
N SER A 72 36.83 -29.62 -10.13
CA SER A 72 37.12 -30.66 -9.10
C SER A 72 37.69 -30.09 -7.78
N LYS A 73 37.21 -30.46 -6.59
CA LYS A 73 36.44 -31.63 -6.15
C LYS A 73 35.62 -31.26 -4.92
#